data_AF-A0A397J1Z2-F1
#
_entry.id   AF-A0A397J1Z2-F1
#
_cell.length_a   1.000
_cell.length_b   1.000
_cell.length_c   1.000
_cell.angle_alpha   90.00
_cell.angle_beta   90.00
_cell.angle_gamma   90.00
#
_symmetry.space_group_name_H-M   'P 1'
#
loop_
_entity.id
_entity.type
_entity.pdbx_description
1 polymer ?
#
loop_
_entity_poly.entity_id
_entity_poly.type
_entity_poly.pdbx_seq_one_letter_code
_entity_poly.pdbx_strand_id
1 'polypeptide(L)'
;MSLTSLTYSPKLSKIENVLFEEMSNYWIDLKQKDEDVIIIDMAAWIRRLTCDIMSILLIGKRANTINYYYRKLKNVVITKEMIESEEFIENINVFVKAPNGSN
;
A
#
# COMPACT_ATOMS: atom_id res chain seq x y z
N MET A 1 0.06 -25.33 -25.48
CA MET A 1 0.66 -23.98 -25.31
C MET A 1 1.12 -23.88 -23.88
N SER A 2 2.41 -24.10 -23.62
CA SER A 2 2.97 -24.10 -22.27
C SER A 2 3.03 -22.65 -21.78
N LEU A 3 2.44 -22.37 -20.62
CA LEU A 3 2.59 -21.11 -19.91
C LEU A 3 4.06 -20.99 -19.51
N THR A 4 4.87 -20.37 -20.37
CA THR A 4 6.27 -20.07 -20.09
C THR A 4 6.33 -19.34 -18.76
N SER A 5 7.10 -19.91 -17.83
CA SER A 5 7.24 -19.45 -16.45
C SER A 5 7.39 -17.93 -16.41
N LEU A 6 6.47 -17.26 -15.73
CA LEU A 6 6.69 -15.92 -15.20
C LEU A 6 8.09 -15.95 -14.55
N THR A 7 9.05 -15.22 -15.09
CA THR A 7 10.43 -15.20 -14.63
C THR A 7 10.46 -14.67 -13.20
N TYR A 8 10.36 -15.59 -12.24
CA TYR A 8 10.39 -15.30 -10.81
C TYR A 8 11.77 -14.74 -10.46
N SER A 9 11.85 -13.43 -10.26
CA SER A 9 13.11 -12.78 -9.89
C SER A 9 13.31 -12.87 -8.38
N PRO A 10 14.47 -13.36 -7.89
CA PRO A 10 14.79 -13.37 -6.46
C PRO A 10 14.71 -11.99 -5.80
N LYS A 11 14.80 -10.92 -6.59
CA LYS A 11 14.66 -9.54 -6.11
C LYS A 11 13.21 -9.17 -5.82
N LEU A 12 12.28 -9.64 -6.65
CA LEU A 12 10.83 -9.43 -6.47
C LEU A 12 10.33 -10.15 -5.22
N SER A 13 10.70 -11.42 -5.05
CA SER A 13 10.31 -12.21 -3.88
C SER A 13 10.78 -11.59 -2.58
N LYS A 14 11.99 -11.02 -2.56
CA LYS A 14 12.52 -10.32 -1.39
C LYS A 14 11.72 -9.07 -1.05
N ILE A 15 11.27 -8.31 -2.05
CA ILE A 15 10.46 -7.09 -1.86
C ILE A 15 9.08 -7.46 -1.31
N GLU A 16 8.44 -8.47 -1.90
CA GLU A 16 7.14 -8.98 -1.46
C GLU A 16 7.19 -9.44 -0.01
N ASN A 17 8.21 -10.22 0.36
CA ASN A 17 8.37 -10.71 1.72
C ASN A 17 8.53 -9.57 2.74
N VAL A 18 9.35 -8.56 2.45
CA VAL A 18 9.56 -7.41 3.36
C VAL A 18 8.27 -6.62 3.56
N LEU A 19 7.54 -6.32 2.47
CA LEU A 19 6.29 -5.57 2.56
C LEU A 19 5.18 -6.38 3.25
N PHE A 20 5.13 -7.69 3.01
CA PHE A 20 4.18 -8.57 3.66
C PHE A 20 4.46 -8.72 5.16
N GLU A 21 5.72 -8.87 5.55
CA GLU A 21 6.15 -8.93 6.94
C GLU A 21 5.81 -7.63 7.68
N GLU A 22 6.12 -6.48 7.08
CA GLU A 22 5.79 -5.18 7.65
C GLU A 22 4.28 -4.97 7.81
N MET A 23 3.51 -5.31 6.79
CA MET A 23 2.05 -5.25 6.83
C MET A 23 1.47 -6.16 7.92
N SER A 24 2.02 -7.36 8.08
CA SER A 24 1.63 -8.30 9.12
C SER A 24 1.93 -7.77 10.52
N ASN A 25 3.09 -7.12 10.68
CA ASN A 25 3.46 -6.48 11.94
C ASN A 25 2.53 -5.32 12.29
N TYR A 26 2.11 -4.50 11.32
CA TYR A 26 1.10 -3.47 11.54
C TYR A 26 -0.24 -4.05 11.97
N TRP A 27 -0.65 -5.16 11.35
CA TRP A 27 -1.89 -5.85 11.74
C TRP A 27 -1.85 -6.38 13.17
N ILE A 28 -0.74 -7.02 13.57
CA ILE A 28 -0.54 -7.54 14.93
C ILE A 28 -0.53 -6.39 15.94
N ASP A 29 0.23 -5.34 15.67
CA ASP A 29 0.37 -4.19 16.57
C ASP A 29 -0.94 -3.40 16.72
N LEU A 30 -1.75 -3.30 15.67
CA LEU A 30 -3.10 -2.75 15.78
C LEU A 30 -3.90 -3.58 16.78
N LYS A 31 -3.97 -4.91 16.61
CA LYS A 31 -4.74 -5.83 17.48
C LYS A 31 -4.37 -5.81 18.97
N GLN A 32 -3.21 -5.26 19.35
CA GLN A 32 -2.74 -5.21 20.74
C GLN A 32 -3.25 -3.99 21.53
N LYS A 33 -3.93 -3.02 20.91
CA LYS A 33 -4.56 -1.91 21.63
C LYS A 33 -5.84 -2.39 22.33
N ASP A 34 -6.04 -1.96 23.59
CA ASP A 34 -7.10 -2.29 24.57
C ASP A 34 -8.58 -2.07 24.15
N GLU A 35 -8.89 -2.10 22.86
CA GLU A 35 -10.26 -2.09 22.34
C GLU A 35 -10.52 -3.46 21.70
N ASP A 36 -11.48 -4.22 22.24
CA ASP A 36 -11.83 -5.58 21.81
C ASP A 36 -12.18 -5.71 20.31
N VAL A 37 -12.31 -4.59 19.59
CA VAL A 37 -12.64 -4.55 18.16
C VAL A 37 -11.93 -3.40 17.45
N ILE A 38 -11.16 -3.73 16.41
CA ILE A 38 -10.61 -2.74 15.46
C ILE A 38 -11.33 -2.90 14.13
N ILE A 39 -11.90 -1.80 13.65
CA ILE A 39 -12.54 -1.75 12.34
C ILE A 39 -11.51 -1.26 11.32
N ILE A 40 -11.10 -2.15 10.43
CA ILE A 40 -10.17 -1.85 9.33
C ILE A 40 -10.92 -1.96 8.01
N ASP A 41 -10.81 -0.94 7.16
CA ASP A 41 -11.23 -1.06 5.77
C ASP A 41 -10.17 -1.88 5.02
N MET A 42 -10.48 -3.16 4.80
CA MET A 42 -9.59 -4.09 4.11
C MET A 42 -9.32 -3.70 2.65
N ALA A 43 -10.25 -3.04 1.97
CA ALA A 43 -10.04 -2.57 0.61
C ALA A 43 -9.02 -1.42 0.60
N ALA A 44 -9.15 -0.49 1.55
CA ALA A 44 -8.17 0.58 1.78
C ALA A 44 -6.79 0.04 2.16
N TRP A 45 -6.73 -1.05 2.94
CA TRP A 45 -5.50 -1.72 3.36
C TRP A 45 -4.78 -2.38 2.17
N ILE A 46 -5.49 -3.24 1.42
CA ILE A 46 -4.94 -3.97 0.26
C ILE A 46 -4.53 -2.99 -0.84
N ARG A 47 -5.35 -1.96 -1.12
CA ARG A 47 -5.02 -0.95 -2.14
C ARG A 47 -3.66 -0.29 -1.87
N ARG A 48 -3.40 0.08 -0.62
CA ARG A 48 -2.14 0.72 -0.21
C ARG A 48 -0.95 -0.23 -0.23
N LEU A 49 -1.14 -1.47 0.22
CA LEU A 49 -0.12 -2.50 0.06
C LEU A 49 0.27 -2.68 -1.42
N THR A 50 -0.72 -2.77 -2.31
CA THR A 50 -0.49 -2.87 -3.76
C THR A 50 0.20 -1.61 -4.31
N CYS A 51 -0.17 -0.42 -3.86
CA CYS A 51 0.52 0.82 -4.24
C CYS A 51 2.00 0.79 -3.86
N ASP A 52 2.34 0.35 -2.65
CA ASP A 52 3.73 0.25 -2.20
C ASP A 52 4.50 -0.79 -3.01
N ILE A 53 3.91 -1.96 -3.30
CA ILE A 53 4.50 -2.98 -4.18
C ILE A 53 4.78 -2.38 -5.56
N MET A 54 3.75 -1.79 -6.20
CA MET A 54 3.87 -1.23 -7.54
C MET A 54 4.86 -0.07 -7.61
N SER A 55 4.91 0.80 -6.60
CA SER A 55 5.87 1.90 -6.55
C SER A 55 7.31 1.40 -6.54
N ILE A 56 7.60 0.35 -5.77
CA ILE A 56 8.93 -0.27 -5.75
C ILE A 56 9.23 -0.94 -7.10
N LEU A 57 8.26 -1.63 -7.70
CA LEU A 57 8.45 -2.30 -8.99
C LEU A 57 8.67 -1.34 -10.15
N LEU A 58 7.94 -0.22 -10.18
CA LEU A 58 7.96 0.74 -11.29
C LEU A 58 9.08 1.78 -11.15
N ILE A 59 9.31 2.29 -9.94
CA ILE A 59 10.18 3.46 -9.69
C ILE A 59 11.35 3.10 -8.77
N GLY A 60 11.38 1.90 -8.19
CA GLY A 60 12.44 1.47 -7.27
C GLY A 60 12.38 2.15 -5.90
N LYS A 61 11.32 2.91 -5.62
CA LYS A 61 11.11 3.65 -4.37
C LYS A 61 9.77 3.26 -3.75
N ARG A 62 9.66 3.43 -2.44
CA ARG A 62 8.45 3.11 -1.71
C ARG A 62 7.56 4.36 -1.59
N ALA A 63 6.25 4.18 -1.76
CA ALA A 63 5.26 5.25 -1.56
C ALA A 63 4.85 5.45 -0.09
N ASN A 64 5.18 4.52 0.81
CA ASN A 64 4.91 4.57 2.24
C ASN A 64 3.43 4.69 2.61
N THR A 65 2.54 4.21 1.75
CA THR A 65 1.09 4.40 1.86
C THR A 65 0.49 3.49 2.91
N ILE A 66 0.95 2.25 3.00
CA ILE A 66 0.51 1.32 4.05
C ILE A 66 0.96 1.81 5.44
N ASN A 67 2.16 2.39 5.52
CA ASN A 67 2.69 3.00 6.74
C ASN A 67 1.88 4.24 7.13
N TYR A 68 1.51 5.11 6.16
CA TYR A 68 0.59 6.22 6.38
C TYR A 68 -0.74 5.72 7.00
N TYR A 69 -1.35 4.69 6.42
CA TYR A 69 -2.65 4.21 6.87
C TYR A 69 -2.60 3.58 8.26
N TYR A 70 -1.57 2.78 8.54
CA TYR A 70 -1.29 2.26 9.87
C TYR A 70 -1.12 3.39 10.91
N ARG A 71 -0.30 4.40 10.61
CA ARG A 71 -0.07 5.55 11.50
C ARG A 71 -1.33 6.36 11.76
N LYS A 72 -2.15 6.53 10.72
CA LYS A 72 -3.47 7.17 10.82
C LYS A 72 -4.39 6.40 11.77
N LEU A 73 -4.46 5.07 11.66
CA LEU A 73 -5.26 4.24 12.57
C LEU A 73 -4.75 4.28 14.02
N LYS A 74 -3.43 4.33 14.22
CA LYS A 74 -2.86 4.47 15.57
C LYS A 74 -2.94 5.88 16.15
N ASN A 75 -3.35 6.87 15.37
CA ASN A 75 -3.33 8.29 15.72
C ASN A 75 -1.93 8.75 16.16
N VAL A 76 -0.91 8.41 15.36
CA VAL A 76 0.49 8.81 15.58
C VAL A 76 0.98 9.76 14.48
N VAL A 77 2.12 10.40 14.71
CA VAL A 77 2.69 11.39 13.80
C VAL A 77 2.88 10.82 12.40
N ILE A 78 2.36 11.55 11.41
CA ILE A 78 2.49 11.29 9.97
C ILE A 78 3.48 12.32 9.40
N THR A 79 4.40 11.87 8.54
CA THR A 79 5.38 12.76 7.91
C THR A 79 4.78 13.47 6.70
N LYS A 80 5.39 14.61 6.31
CA LYS A 80 4.98 15.34 5.10
C LYS A 80 5.06 14.47 3.84
N GLU A 81 6.14 13.69 3.70
CA GLU A 81 6.36 12.77 2.58
C GLU A 81 5.22 11.73 2.45
N MET A 82 4.71 11.23 3.58
CA MET A 82 3.58 10.30 3.57
C MET A 82 2.28 10.97 3.12
N ILE A 83 2.05 12.23 3.49
CA ILE A 83 0.88 13.00 3.05
C ILE A 83 0.96 13.24 1.54
N GLU A 84 2.12 13.72 1.05
CA GLU A 84 2.35 13.98 -0.37
C GLU A 84 2.17 12.70 -1.22
N SER A 85 2.59 11.55 -0.71
CA SER A 85 2.43 10.26 -1.39
C SER A 85 0.96 9.82 -1.49
N GLU A 86 0.17 10.05 -0.44
CA GLU A 86 -1.28 9.76 -0.47
C GLU A 86 -2.04 10.72 -1.38
N GLU A 87 -1.71 12.01 -1.36
CA GLU A 87 -2.28 13.01 -2.27
C GLU A 87 -1.98 12.67 -3.73
N PHE A 88 -0.75 12.25 -4.04
CA PHE A 88 -0.38 11.81 -5.38
C PHE A 88 -1.24 10.63 -5.86
N ILE A 89 -1.47 9.63 -4.99
CA ILE A 89 -2.30 8.46 -5.34
C ILE A 89 -3.76 8.85 -5.53
N GLU A 90 -4.29 9.76 -4.71
CA GLU A 90 -5.65 10.23 -4.89
C GLU A 90 -5.81 11.01 -6.19
N ASN A 91 -4.80 11.81 -6.57
CA ASN A 91 -4.78 12.48 -7.87
C ASN A 91 -4.76 11.49 -9.04
N ILE A 92 -4.04 10.36 -8.93
CA ILE A 92 -4.12 9.28 -9.91
C ILE A 92 -5.53 8.71 -9.98
N ASN A 93 -6.17 8.45 -8.83
CA ASN A 93 -7.55 7.94 -8.79
C ASN A 93 -8.52 8.89 -9.47
N VAL A 94 -8.37 10.20 -9.25
CA VAL A 94 -9.18 11.24 -9.92
C VAL A 94 -8.94 11.24 -11.42
N PHE A 95 -7.68 11.18 -11.86
CA PHE A 95 -7.33 11.16 -13.28
C PHE A 95 -7.90 9.93 -14.00
N VAL A 96 -7.77 8.74 -13.41
CA VAL A 96 -8.26 7.49 -14.01
C VAL A 96 -9.80 7.41 -13.99
N LYS A 97 -10.45 8.07 -13.03
CA LYS A 97 -11.93 8.17 -12.95
C LYS A 97 -12.49 9.29 -13.83
N ALA A 98 -11.66 10.20 -14.34
CA ALA A 98 -12.13 11.24 -15.26
C ALA A 98 -12.80 10.55 -16.46
N PRO A 99 -14.05 10.92 -16.80
CA PRO A 99 -14.80 10.21 -17.81
C PRO A 99 -14.06 10.30 -19.15
N ASN A 100 -13.81 9.16 -19.78
CA ASN A 100 -13.61 9.07 -21.22
C ASN A 100 -14.90 9.62 -21.88
N GLY A 101 -14.95 10.93 -22.12
CA GLY A 101 -16.19 11.60 -22.48
C GLY A 101 -16.03 13.09 -22.74
N SER A 102 -15.23 13.44 -23.75
CA SER A 102 -15.47 14.64 -24.54
C SER A 102 -15.31 14.26 -26.01
N ASN A 103 -16.45 14.00 -26.65
CA ASN A 103 -16.62 14.01 -28.10
C ASN A 103 -16.25 15.38 -28.67
#